data_AF-A0A0M1I6X4-F1
#
_entry.id   AF-A0A0M1I6X4-F1
#
_cell.length_a   1.000
_cell.length_b   1.000
_cell.length_c   1.000
_cell.angle_alpha   90.00
_cell.angle_beta   90.00
_cell.angle_gamma   90.00
#
_symmetry.space_group_name_H-M   'P 1'
#
loop_
_entity.id
_entity.type
_entity.pdbx_description
1 polymer ?
#
loop_
_entity_poly.entity_id
_entity_poly.type
_entity_poly.pdbx_seq_one_letter_code
_entity_poly.pdbx_strand_id
1 'polypeptide(L)'
;MNHLQFLLLKLSEECHQIGKIASDSAQLGLLNANPEQGERNKACLHSRLNHLNAILLLLNESYNLDYRPDVMQMNKSQVKINKDLNHAIGSGMVTLHVPFQQWHDAELKQQK
;
A
#
# COMPACT_ATOMS: atom_id res chain seq x y z
N MET A 1 -23.23 -17.88 -0.72
CA MET A 1 -21.91 -17.46 -0.19
C MET A 1 -21.94 -17.61 1.32
N ASN A 2 -20.99 -18.32 1.92
CA ASN A 2 -20.85 -18.42 3.38
C ASN A 2 -19.92 -17.32 3.93
N HIS A 3 -19.81 -17.20 5.25
CA HIS A 3 -19.04 -16.13 5.89
C HIS A 3 -17.55 -16.17 5.50
N LEU A 4 -16.92 -17.35 5.40
CA LEU A 4 -15.52 -17.48 4.95
C LEU A 4 -15.36 -16.96 3.51
N GLN A 5 -16.23 -17.41 2.60
CA GLN A 5 -16.23 -16.96 1.21
C GLN A 5 -16.42 -15.44 1.10
N PHE A 6 -17.26 -14.86 1.96
CA PHE A 6 -17.45 -13.41 2.03
C PHE A 6 -16.18 -12.68 2.48
N LEU A 7 -15.52 -13.13 3.56
CA LEU A 7 -14.26 -12.51 4.00
C LEU A 7 -13.14 -12.64 2.97
N LEU A 8 -13.04 -13.78 2.27
CA LEU A 8 -12.08 -13.96 1.18
C LEU A 8 -12.39 -13.07 -0.02
N LEU A 9 -13.67 -12.86 -0.35
CA LEU A 9 -14.08 -11.89 -1.37
C LEU A 9 -13.68 -10.47 -0.96
N LYS A 10 -13.96 -10.06 0.29
CA LYS A 10 -13.54 -8.75 0.82
C LYS A 10 -12.02 -8.57 0.79
N LEU A 11 -11.26 -9.61 1.13
CA LEU A 11 -9.80 -9.60 1.03
C LEU A 11 -9.34 -9.31 -0.41
N SER A 12 -9.93 -10.01 -1.39
CA SER A 12 -9.64 -9.78 -2.81
C SER A 12 -9.97 -8.36 -3.25
N GLU A 13 -11.12 -7.83 -2.84
CA GLU A 13 -11.56 -6.46 -3.17
C GLU A 13 -10.60 -5.41 -2.61
N GLU A 14 -10.18 -5.52 -1.35
CA GLU A 14 -9.25 -4.54 -0.77
C GLU A 14 -7.86 -4.63 -1.40
N CYS A 15 -7.37 -5.83 -1.75
CA CYS A 15 -6.13 -5.98 -2.52
C CYS A 15 -6.21 -5.26 -3.89
N HIS A 16 -7.35 -5.36 -4.58
CA HIS A 16 -7.57 -4.66 -5.84
C HIS A 16 -7.57 -3.13 -5.66
N GLN A 17 -8.24 -2.63 -4.61
CA GLN A 17 -8.27 -1.19 -4.30
C GLN A 17 -6.88 -0.64 -3.96
N ILE A 18 -6.09 -1.37 -3.16
CA ILE A 18 -4.71 -1.01 -2.85
C ILE A 18 -3.88 -0.94 -4.14
N GLY A 19 -4.00 -1.94 -5.01
CA GLY A 19 -3.30 -1.97 -6.30
C GLY A 19 -3.65 -0.78 -7.19
N LYS A 20 -4.94 -0.43 -7.26
CA LYS A 20 -5.42 0.73 -8.02
C LYS A 20 -4.82 2.03 -7.51
N ILE A 21 -4.95 2.32 -6.22
CA ILE A 21 -4.43 3.57 -5.63
C ILE A 21 -2.90 3.62 -5.72
N ALA A 22 -2.19 2.50 -5.53
CA ALA A 22 -0.75 2.44 -5.69
C ALA A 22 -0.31 2.75 -7.13
N SER A 23 -1.04 2.24 -8.13
CA SER A 23 -0.81 2.55 -9.54
C SER A 23 -1.06 4.03 -9.84
N ASP A 24 -2.17 4.59 -9.36
CA ASP A 24 -2.49 6.01 -9.52
C ASP A 24 -1.41 6.88 -8.84
N SER A 25 -0.95 6.48 -7.66
CA SER A 25 0.11 7.16 -6.92
C SER A 25 1.46 7.11 -7.66
N ALA A 26 1.75 6.02 -8.37
CA ALA A 26 2.98 5.90 -9.15
C ALA A 26 2.99 6.86 -10.36
N GLN A 27 1.82 7.16 -10.93
CA GLN A 27 1.69 8.06 -12.08
C GLN A 27 1.55 9.53 -11.66
N LEU A 28 0.73 9.79 -10.63
CA LEU A 28 0.37 11.13 -10.21
C LEU A 28 1.24 11.63 -9.07
N GLY A 29 1.79 10.76 -8.23
CA GLY A 29 2.46 11.11 -6.97
C GLY A 29 1.60 10.82 -5.74
N LEU A 30 2.27 10.56 -4.62
CA LEU A 30 1.67 10.09 -3.37
C LEU A 30 0.81 11.15 -2.65
N LEU A 31 1.12 12.44 -2.84
CA LEU A 31 0.40 13.55 -2.19
C LEU A 31 -0.69 14.19 -3.06
N ASN A 32 -0.83 13.75 -4.31
CA ASN A 32 -1.87 14.24 -5.19
C ASN A 32 -3.25 13.71 -4.78
N ALA A 33 -4.28 14.49 -5.10
CA ALA A 33 -5.66 14.11 -4.84
C ALA A 33 -6.04 12.87 -5.67
N ASN A 34 -6.66 11.90 -5.01
CA ASN A 34 -7.27 10.77 -5.67
C ASN A 34 -8.57 11.24 -6.34
N PRO A 35 -8.72 11.07 -7.67
CA PRO A 35 -9.85 11.61 -8.42
C PRO A 35 -11.19 11.00 -8.01
N GLU A 36 -11.21 9.82 -7.38
CA GLU A 36 -12.43 9.12 -7.00
C GLU A 36 -12.83 9.38 -5.55
N GLN A 37 -11.85 9.59 -4.66
CA GLN A 37 -12.11 9.72 -3.22
C GLN A 37 -12.04 11.17 -2.73
N GLY A 38 -11.47 12.09 -3.51
CA GLY A 38 -11.32 13.51 -3.11
C GLY A 38 -10.29 13.75 -2.00
N GLU A 39 -9.68 12.69 -1.46
CA GLU A 39 -8.59 12.72 -0.49
C GLU A 39 -7.23 12.55 -1.18
N ARG A 40 -6.13 12.82 -0.47
CA ARG A 40 -4.78 12.53 -1.00
C ARG A 40 -4.56 11.02 -1.12
N ASN A 41 -3.88 10.59 -2.17
CA ASN A 41 -3.52 9.19 -2.42
C ASN A 41 -2.88 8.50 -1.20
N LYS A 42 -2.02 9.21 -0.45
CA LYS A 42 -1.44 8.75 0.82
C LYS A 42 -2.49 8.36 1.86
N ALA A 43 -3.50 9.21 2.07
CA ALA A 43 -4.58 8.95 3.02
C ALA A 43 -5.44 7.77 2.57
N CYS A 44 -5.74 7.69 1.27
CA CYS A 44 -6.43 6.57 0.66
C CYS A 44 -5.69 5.24 0.90
N LEU A 45 -4.37 5.20 0.67
CA LEU A 45 -3.55 4.00 0.92
C LEU A 45 -3.56 3.59 2.40
N HIS A 46 -3.42 4.54 3.32
CA HIS A 46 -3.49 4.23 4.76
C HIS A 46 -4.83 3.60 5.14
N SER A 47 -5.94 4.17 4.66
CA SER A 47 -7.29 3.66 4.91
C SER A 47 -7.45 2.22 4.40
N ARG A 48 -7.00 1.95 3.17
CA ARG A 48 -7.10 0.61 2.56
C ARG A 48 -6.19 -0.43 3.24
N LEU A 49 -4.98 -0.05 3.63
CA LEU A 49 -4.08 -0.94 4.38
C LEU A 49 -4.66 -1.30 5.76
N ASN A 50 -5.34 -0.36 6.42
CA ASN A 50 -6.06 -0.64 7.67
C ASN A 50 -7.23 -1.59 7.45
N HIS A 51 -8.01 -1.42 6.38
CA HIS A 51 -9.07 -2.37 6.03
C HIS A 51 -8.53 -3.77 5.73
N LEU A 52 -7.44 -3.88 4.98
CA LEU A 52 -6.77 -5.16 4.74
C LEU A 52 -6.38 -5.85 6.06
N ASN A 53 -5.77 -5.12 6.99
CA ASN A 53 -5.40 -5.65 8.30
C ASN A 53 -6.63 -6.09 9.13
N ALA A 54 -7.73 -5.34 9.08
CA ALA A 54 -8.97 -5.72 9.76
C ALA A 54 -9.55 -7.04 9.20
N ILE A 55 -9.50 -7.24 7.88
CA ILE A 55 -9.95 -8.49 7.24
C ILE A 55 -9.07 -9.68 7.67
N LEU A 56 -7.74 -9.49 7.71
CA LEU A 56 -6.81 -10.53 8.19
C LEU A 56 -7.07 -10.89 9.65
N LEU A 57 -7.38 -9.90 10.50
CA LEU A 57 -7.76 -10.14 11.89
C LEU A 57 -9.03 -10.99 11.99
N LEU A 58 -10.08 -10.64 11.23
CA LEU A 58 -11.32 -11.41 11.20
C LEU A 58 -11.12 -12.86 10.71
N LEU A 59 -10.27 -13.05 9.69
CA LEU A 59 -9.92 -14.39 9.19
C LEU A 59 -9.14 -15.21 10.22
N ASN A 60 -8.22 -14.58 10.94
CA ASN A 60 -7.49 -15.23 12.04
C ASN A 60 -8.45 -15.63 13.18
N GLU A 61 -9.31 -14.71 13.64
CA GLU A 61 -10.22 -14.95 14.76
C GLU A 61 -11.33 -15.95 14.44
N SER A 62 -11.92 -15.87 13.24
CA SER A 62 -13.10 -16.67 12.89
C SER A 62 -12.74 -18.06 12.33
N TYR A 63 -11.55 -18.21 11.73
CA TYR A 63 -11.20 -19.39 10.94
C TYR A 63 -9.80 -19.93 11.20
N ASN A 64 -9.08 -19.38 12.18
CA ASN A 64 -7.72 -19.78 12.51
C ASN A 64 -6.79 -19.80 11.28
N LEU A 65 -6.90 -18.76 10.43
CA LEU A 65 -5.97 -18.55 9.31
C LEU A 65 -4.50 -18.49 9.80
N ASP A 66 -4.30 -18.06 11.05
CA ASP A 66 -3.01 -17.94 11.75
C ASP A 66 -1.94 -17.18 10.95
N TYR A 67 -2.38 -16.21 10.15
CA TYR A 67 -1.46 -15.31 9.47
C TYR A 67 -0.86 -14.34 10.47
N ARG A 68 0.47 -14.28 10.50
CA ARG A 68 1.25 -13.29 11.25
C ARG A 68 2.35 -12.75 10.34
N PRO A 69 2.64 -11.44 10.38
CA PRO A 69 3.78 -10.90 9.65
C PRO A 69 5.08 -11.64 10.01
N ASP A 70 5.65 -12.35 9.04
CA ASP A 70 6.95 -13.00 9.18
C ASP A 70 8.04 -12.02 8.76
N VAL A 71 8.71 -11.44 9.76
CA VAL A 71 9.79 -10.46 9.56
C VAL A 71 10.94 -11.02 8.72
N MET A 72 11.26 -12.31 8.85
CA MET A 72 12.34 -12.92 8.06
C MET A 72 11.96 -13.02 6.58
N GLN A 73 10.72 -13.40 6.28
CA GLN A 73 10.23 -13.43 4.90
C GLN A 73 10.08 -12.02 4.33
N MET A 74 9.64 -11.05 5.13
CA MET A 74 9.60 -9.63 4.73
C MET A 74 10.99 -9.10 4.41
N ASN A 75 12.02 -9.45 5.19
CA ASN A 75 13.40 -9.06 4.94
C ASN A 75 13.93 -9.65 3.62
N LYS A 76 13.64 -10.93 3.34
CA LYS A 76 14.00 -11.54 2.04
C LYS A 76 13.35 -10.82 0.87
N SER A 77 12.06 -10.47 1.01
CA SER A 77 11.34 -9.69 -0.01
C SER A 77 11.96 -8.31 -0.21
N GLN A 78 12.35 -7.61 0.85
CA GLN A 78 13.05 -6.32 0.76
C GLN A 78 14.39 -6.43 0.03
N VAL A 79 15.20 -7.46 0.31
CA VAL A 79 16.46 -7.70 -0.42
C VAL A 79 16.20 -7.89 -1.91
N LYS A 80 15.17 -8.66 -2.27
CA LYS A 80 14.79 -8.86 -3.68
C LYS A 80 14.35 -7.56 -4.35
N ILE A 81 13.46 -6.80 -3.70
CA ILE A 81 12.98 -5.49 -4.20
C ILE A 81 14.16 -4.54 -4.41
N ASN A 82 15.09 -4.46 -3.48
CA ASN A 82 16.28 -3.61 -3.60
C ASN A 82 17.22 -4.08 -4.72
N LYS A 83 17.35 -5.39 -4.94
CA LYS A 83 18.10 -5.92 -6.08
C LYS A 83 17.47 -5.50 -7.41
N ASP A 84 16.15 -5.64 -7.53
CA ASP A 84 15.40 -5.25 -8.72
C ASP A 84 15.50 -3.73 -8.96
N LEU A 85 15.40 -2.92 -7.91
CA LEU A 85 15.62 -1.47 -7.95
C LEU A 85 17.04 -1.11 -8.44
N ASN A 86 18.08 -1.71 -7.87
CA ASN A 86 19.47 -1.46 -8.27
C ASN A 86 19.71 -1.83 -9.73
N HIS A 87 19.11 -2.92 -10.21
CA HIS A 87 19.17 -3.30 -11.61
C HIS A 87 18.48 -2.25 -12.51
N ALA A 88 17.28 -1.80 -12.13
CA ALA A 88 16.52 -0.79 -12.88
C ALA A 88 17.20 0.59 -12.90
N ILE A 89 17.91 0.96 -11.83
CA ILE A 89 18.77 2.16 -11.80
C ILE A 89 19.96 1.98 -12.75
N GLY A 90 20.64 0.82 -12.69
CA GLY A 90 21.79 0.51 -13.55
C GLY A 90 21.43 0.47 -15.05
N SER A 91 20.19 0.14 -15.40
CA SER A 91 19.67 0.16 -16.77
C SER A 91 19.07 1.52 -17.19
N GLY A 92 19.03 2.51 -16.29
CA GLY A 92 18.47 3.83 -16.56
C GLY A 92 16.93 3.89 -16.59
N MET A 93 16.24 2.83 -16.19
CA MET A 93 14.77 2.78 -16.13
C MET A 93 14.18 3.55 -14.94
N VAL A 94 14.95 3.69 -13.86
CA VAL A 94 14.54 4.35 -12.62
C VAL A 94 15.58 5.39 -12.21
N THR A 95 15.14 6.52 -11.68
CA THR A 95 16.01 7.53 -11.05
C THR A 95 15.69 7.66 -9.56
N LEU A 96 16.69 7.99 -8.75
CA LEU A 96 16.52 8.20 -7.30
C LEU A 96 15.91 9.56 -6.96
N HIS A 97 15.89 10.49 -7.91
CA HIS A 97 15.32 11.81 -7.69
C HIS A 97 13.79 11.72 -7.71
N VAL A 98 13.18 11.93 -6.55
CA VAL A 98 11.72 12.06 -6.43
C VAL A 98 11.40 13.52 -6.09
N PRO A 99 10.62 14.23 -6.92
CA PRO A 99 10.20 15.59 -6.63
C PRO A 99 9.55 15.71 -5.26
N PHE A 100 9.97 16.70 -4.47
CA PHE A 100 9.56 16.86 -3.08
C PHE A 100 8.04 16.90 -2.90
N GLN A 101 7.33 17.58 -3.80
CA GLN A 101 5.87 17.71 -3.80
C GLN A 101 5.14 16.37 -3.98
N GLN A 102 5.81 15.34 -4.48
CA GLN A 102 5.19 14.03 -4.69
C GLN A 102 5.13 13.19 -3.41
N TRP A 103 5.97 13.43 -2.40
CA TRP A 103 6.08 12.53 -1.23
C TRP A 103 6.29 13.22 0.12
N HIS A 104 6.75 14.47 0.14
CA HIS A 104 6.98 15.22 1.38
C HIS A 104 5.92 16.30 1.56
N ASP A 105 5.02 16.06 2.51
CA ASP A 105 4.04 17.02 2.98
C ASP A 105 4.77 17.89 4.00
N ALA A 106 5.39 18.99 3.56
CA ALA A 106 5.93 19.97 4.50
C ALA A 106 4.73 20.53 5.26
N GLU A 107 4.50 20.03 6.47
CA GLU A 107 3.40 20.50 7.31
C GLU A 107 3.43 22.03 7.36
N LEU A 108 2.40 22.66 6.78
CA LEU A 108 1.86 23.91 7.28
C LEU A 108 1.60 23.68 8.77
N LYS A 109 2.60 23.98 9.61
CA LYS A 109 2.38 24.20 11.03
C LYS A 109 1.31 25.27 11.11
N GLN A 110 0.06 24.86 11.37
CA GLN A 110 -0.93 25.75 11.91
C GLN A 110 -0.32 26.29 13.21
N GLN A 111 0.14 27.54 13.16
CA GLN A 111 0.40 28.30 14.37
C GLN A 111 -0.94 28.38 15.10
N LYS A 112 -0.92 27.91 16.35
CA LYS A 112 -2.04 27.92 17.30
C LYS A 112 -2.64 29.30 17.45
#